data_AF-A0A4Y8ZMC7-F1
#
_entry.id   AF-A0A4Y8ZMC7-F1
#
_cell.length_a   1.000
_cell.length_b   1.000
_cell.length_c   1.000
_cell.angle_alpha   90.00
_cell.angle_beta   90.00
_cell.angle_gamma   90.00
#
_symmetry.space_group_name_H-M   'P 1'
#
loop_
_entity.id
_entity.type
_entity.pdbx_description
1 polymer ?
#
loop_
_entity_poly.entity_id
_entity_poly.type
_entity_poly.pdbx_seq_one_letter_code
_entity_poly.pdbx_strand_id
1 'polypeptide(L)'
;MADIGMFLGALVAVFVLAFLWEKILLQRILDDPVKGKVGSVIAAWLTASAVWWFSTAGQSAYSVRGLVAYAVAAALLGVLAFHRGARLREEIELGREAAE
;
A
#
# COMPACT_ATOMS: atom_id res chain seq x y z
N MET A 1 -19.95 3.80 -15.40
CA MET A 1 -19.06 2.64 -15.66
C MET A 1 -17.57 3.01 -15.63
N ALA A 2 -17.16 4.20 -16.09
CA ALA A 2 -15.76 4.64 -16.05
C ALA A 2 -15.13 4.69 -14.64
N ASP A 3 -15.91 5.04 -13.61
CA ASP A 3 -15.39 5.23 -12.25
C ASP A 3 -14.99 3.92 -11.54
N ILE A 4 -15.67 2.81 -11.84
CA ILE A 4 -15.34 1.50 -11.28
C ILE A 4 -14.03 0.98 -11.85
N GLY A 5 -13.80 1.16 -13.16
CA GLY A 5 -12.55 0.77 -13.81
C GLY A 5 -11.35 1.54 -13.26
N MET A 6 -11.51 2.86 -13.05
CA MET A 6 -10.47 3.69 -12.44
C MET A 6 -10.16 3.28 -11.01
N PHE A 7 -11.18 2.98 -10.20
CA PHE A 7 -10.98 2.51 -8.83
C PHE A 7 -10.29 1.15 -8.77
N LEU A 8 -10.71 0.18 -9.59
CA LEU A 8 -10.07 -1.13 -9.66
C LEU A 8 -8.62 -1.04 -10.14
N GLY A 9 -8.35 -0.19 -11.14
CA GLY A 9 -6.99 0.09 -11.60
C GLY A 9 -6.12 0.69 -10.49
N ALA A 10 -6.66 1.66 -9.75
CA ALA A 10 -5.98 2.26 -8.60
C ALA A 10 -5.68 1.24 -7.50
N LEU A 11 -6.65 0.38 -7.17
CA LEU A 11 -6.50 -0.69 -6.18
C LEU A 11 -5.38 -1.66 -6.58
N VAL A 12 -5.39 -2.14 -7.82
CA VAL A 12 -4.37 -3.08 -8.32
C VAL A 12 -3.00 -2.41 -8.34
N ALA A 13 -2.90 -1.17 -8.83
CA ALA A 13 -1.64 -0.44 -8.88
C ALA A 13 -1.02 -0.25 -7.48
N VAL A 14 -1.80 0.21 -6.51
CA VAL A 14 -1.32 0.39 -5.12
C VAL A 14 -0.98 -0.95 -4.49
N PHE A 15 -1.77 -2.00 -4.73
CA PHE A 15 -1.50 -3.34 -4.21
C PHE A 15 -0.17 -3.90 -4.73
N VAL A 16 0.06 -3.83 -6.04
CA VAL A 16 1.30 -4.33 -6.66
C VAL A 16 2.50 -3.55 -6.16
N LEU A 17 2.41 -2.21 -6.14
CA LEU A 17 3.50 -1.38 -5.63
C LEU A 17 3.75 -1.64 -4.14
N ALA A 18 2.71 -1.81 -3.32
CA ALA A 18 2.87 -2.10 -1.90
C ALA A 18 3.58 -3.44 -1.69
N PHE A 19 3.20 -4.46 -2.47
CA PHE A 19 3.88 -5.75 -2.44
C PHE A 19 5.36 -5.64 -2.83
N LEU A 20 5.69 -4.84 -3.86
CA LEU A 20 7.07 -4.59 -4.26
C LEU A 20 7.86 -3.87 -3.15
N TRP A 21 7.34 -2.78 -2.59
CA TRP A 21 7.99 -2.06 -1.50
C TRP A 21 8.16 -2.92 -0.25
N GLU A 22 7.17 -3.74 0.08
CA GLU A 22 7.23 -4.68 1.20
C GLU A 22 8.35 -5.69 0.98
N LYS A 23 8.37 -6.40 -0.15
CA LYS A 23 9.29 -7.52 -0.37
C LYS A 23 10.72 -7.10 -0.71
N ILE A 24 10.88 -6.00 -1.44
CA ILE A 24 12.19 -5.58 -1.94
C ILE A 24 12.95 -4.78 -0.89
N LEU A 25 12.24 -3.95 -0.11
CA LEU A 25 12.87 -2.96 0.76
C LEU A 25 12.46 -3.12 2.23
N LEU A 26 11.17 -2.99 2.54
CA LEU A 26 10.77 -2.77 3.93
C LEU A 26 10.87 -4.04 4.79
N GLN A 27 10.63 -5.24 4.25
CA GLN A 27 10.90 -6.49 4.97
C GLN A 27 12.41 -6.74 5.21
N ARG A 28 13.31 -6.04 4.51
CA ARG A 28 14.76 -6.17 4.71
C ARG A 28 15.33 -5.15 5.70
N ILE A 29 14.61 -4.04 5.91
CA ILE A 29 15.09 -2.90 6.69
C ILE A 29 14.36 -2.80 8.03
N LEU A 30 13.09 -3.19 8.10
CA LEU A 30 12.27 -3.06 9.29
C LEU A 30 12.05 -4.42 9.95
N ASP A 31 12.36 -4.50 11.24
CA ASP A 31 12.13 -5.70 12.07
C ASP A 31 10.66 -5.84 12.49
N ASP A 32 9.91 -4.74 12.50
CA ASP A 32 8.49 -4.73 12.88
C ASP A 32 7.59 -5.01 11.65
N PRO A 33 6.85 -6.15 11.63
CA PRO A 33 6.03 -6.54 10.48
C PRO A 33 4.85 -5.58 10.24
N VAL A 34 4.35 -4.89 11.27
CA VAL A 34 3.29 -3.88 11.12
C VAL A 34 3.83 -2.68 10.37
N LYS A 35 4.99 -2.16 10.79
CA LYS A 35 5.63 -1.01 10.14
C LYS A 35 6.04 -1.35 8.71
N GLY A 36 6.55 -2.55 8.47
CA GLY A 36 6.89 -3.03 7.13
C GLY A 36 5.69 -3.02 6.18
N LYS A 37 4.56 -3.57 6.63
CA LYS A 37 3.32 -3.63 5.84
C LYS A 37 2.68 -2.27 5.63
N VAL A 38 2.42 -1.51 6.69
CA VAL A 38 1.77 -0.20 6.58
C VAL A 38 2.66 0.78 5.80
N GLY A 39 3.96 0.78 6.09
CA GLY A 39 4.94 1.60 5.36
C GLY A 39 4.97 1.30 3.88
N SER A 40 4.79 0.02 3.48
CA SER A 40 4.77 -0.36 2.07
C SER A 40 3.55 0.19 1.33
N VAL A 41 2.39 0.22 1.98
CA VAL A 41 1.16 0.81 1.41
C VAL A 41 1.31 2.32 1.27
N ILE A 42 1.89 3.00 2.26
CA ILE A 42 2.17 4.43 2.19
C ILE A 42 3.13 4.75 1.03
N ALA A 43 4.24 4.00 0.93
CA ALA A 43 5.22 4.18 -0.15
C ALA A 43 4.59 3.92 -1.53
N ALA A 44 3.75 2.89 -1.65
CA ALA A 44 3.02 2.58 -2.87
C ALA A 44 2.05 3.68 -3.28
N TRP A 45 1.29 4.22 -2.32
CA TRP A 45 0.37 5.32 -2.56
C TRP A 45 1.11 6.57 -3.03
N LEU A 46 2.21 6.94 -2.37
CA LEU A 46 3.04 8.09 -2.78
C LEU A 46 3.63 7.89 -4.17
N THR A 47 4.13 6.69 -4.46
CA THR A 47 4.70 6.35 -5.77
C THR A 47 3.64 6.43 -6.87
N ALA A 48 2.47 5.79 -6.67
CA ALA A 48 1.36 5.82 -7.62
C ALA A 48 0.84 7.25 -7.85
N SER A 49 0.72 8.02 -6.76
CA SER A 49 0.29 9.42 -6.81
C SER A 49 1.30 10.29 -7.57
N ALA A 50 2.60 10.08 -7.36
CA ALA A 50 3.65 10.78 -8.09
C ALA A 50 3.62 10.45 -9.59
N VAL A 51 3.54 9.17 -9.94
CA VAL A 51 3.43 8.73 -11.34
C VAL A 51 2.20 9.35 -12.01
N TRP A 52 1.06 9.31 -11.34
CA TRP A 52 -0.16 9.93 -11.84
C TRP A 52 -0.01 11.43 -12.05
N TRP A 53 0.53 12.14 -11.04
CA TRP A 53 0.75 13.58 -11.10
C TRP A 53 1.64 13.97 -12.28
N PHE A 54 2.77 13.27 -12.47
CA PHE A 54 3.66 13.54 -13.61
C PHE A 54 3.05 13.15 -14.96
N SER A 55 2.25 12.08 -15.02
CA SER A 55 1.57 11.66 -16.26
C SER A 55 0.43 12.59 -16.69
N THR A 56 -0.13 13.37 -15.76
CA THR A 56 -1.28 14.27 -16.00
C THR A 56 -0.91 15.75 -15.87
N ALA A 57 0.37 16.06 -15.64
CA ALA A 57 0.89 17.42 -15.53
C ALA A 57 0.57 18.20 -16.82
N GLY A 58 -0.41 19.10 -16.75
CA GLY A 58 -0.88 19.92 -17.88
C GLY A 58 -2.35 19.68 -18.29
N GLN A 59 -3.02 18.66 -17.76
CA GLN A 59 -4.45 18.43 -17.99
C GLN A 59 -5.29 18.81 -16.77
N SER A 60 -6.08 19.89 -16.87
CA SER A 60 -6.76 20.52 -15.73
C SER A 60 -7.96 19.75 -15.16
N ALA A 61 -8.61 18.89 -15.95
CA ALA A 61 -9.91 18.31 -15.58
C ALA A 61 -9.84 16.93 -14.89
N TYR A 62 -8.71 16.21 -14.99
CA TYR A 62 -8.60 14.82 -14.53
C TYR A 62 -7.61 14.60 -13.36
N SER A 63 -6.87 15.62 -12.96
CA SER A 63 -5.75 15.48 -11.99
C SER A 63 -6.20 15.00 -10.61
N VAL A 64 -7.32 15.53 -10.08
CA VAL A 64 -7.76 15.28 -8.70
C VAL A 64 -8.47 13.93 -8.54
N ARG A 65 -9.25 13.49 -9.54
CA ARG A 65 -10.04 12.24 -9.44
C ARG A 65 -9.15 11.00 -9.27
N GLY A 66 -8.04 10.94 -10.00
CA GLY A 66 -7.08 9.85 -9.88
C GLY A 66 -6.41 9.81 -8.50
N LEU A 67 -6.01 10.97 -7.97
CA LEU A 67 -5.44 11.09 -6.62
C LEU A 67 -6.39 10.58 -5.54
N VAL A 68 -7.68 10.94 -5.63
CA VAL A 68 -8.70 10.46 -4.70
C VAL A 68 -8.88 8.94 -4.81
N ALA A 69 -8.93 8.40 -6.04
CA ALA A 69 -9.04 6.95 -6.23
C ALA A 69 -7.86 6.18 -5.60
N TYR A 70 -6.62 6.67 -5.79
CA TYR A 70 -5.44 6.08 -5.16
C TYR A 70 -5.46 6.21 -3.64
N ALA A 71 -5.95 7.33 -3.09
CA ALA A 71 -6.08 7.53 -1.65
C ALA A 71 -7.08 6.55 -1.02
N VAL A 72 -8.25 6.34 -1.64
CA VAL A 72 -9.25 5.37 -1.15
C VAL A 72 -8.70 3.95 -1.23
N ALA A 73 -8.05 3.58 -2.34
CA ALA A 73 -7.39 2.29 -2.48
C ALA A 73 -6.33 2.06 -1.39
N ALA A 74 -5.50 3.07 -1.12
CA ALA A 74 -4.46 3.02 -0.09
C ALA A 74 -5.06 2.89 1.32
N ALA A 75 -6.15 3.60 1.63
CA ALA A 75 -6.83 3.48 2.91
C ALA A 75 -7.35 2.05 3.15
N LEU A 76 -8.02 1.46 2.15
CA LEU A 76 -8.52 0.08 2.24
C LEU A 76 -7.39 -0.94 2.40
N LEU A 77 -6.35 -0.83 1.59
CA LEU A 77 -5.19 -1.71 1.66
C LEU A 77 -4.39 -1.49 2.96
N GLY A 78 -4.36 -0.26 3.49
CA GLY A 78 -3.70 0.10 4.73
C GLY A 78 -4.32 -0.60 5.94
N VAL A 79 -5.66 -0.64 6.02
CA VAL A 79 -6.39 -1.38 7.06
C VAL A 79 -6.06 -2.88 6.98
N LEU A 80 -6.11 -3.47 5.78
CA LEU A 80 -5.76 -4.88 5.59
C LEU A 80 -4.28 -5.18 5.93
N ALA A 81 -3.38 -4.27 5.58
CA ALA A 81 -1.95 -4.35 5.86
C ALA A 81 -1.68 -4.29 7.36
N PHE A 82 -2.38 -3.41 8.09
CA PHE A 82 -2.29 -3.30 9.55
C PHE A 82 -2.74 -4.60 10.24
N HIS A 83 -3.92 -5.12 9.89
CA HIS A 83 -4.42 -6.37 10.47
C HIS A 83 -3.48 -7.56 10.17
N ARG A 84 -2.97 -7.66 8.94
CA ARG A 84 -2.00 -8.70 8.59
C ARG A 84 -0.67 -8.54 9.33
N GLY A 85 -0.23 -7.30 9.56
CA GLY A 85 1.00 -7.02 10.30
C GLY A 85 0.88 -7.40 11.77
N ALA A 86 -0.24 -7.06 12.40
CA ALA A 86 -0.52 -7.38 13.79
C ALA A 86 -0.56 -8.89 14.01
N ARG A 87 -1.28 -9.61 13.12
CA ARG A 87 -1.34 -11.07 13.18
C ARG A 87 0.02 -11.74 13.03
N LEU A 88 0.86 -11.27 12.10
CA LEU A 88 2.22 -11.81 11.94
C LEU A 88 3.09 -11.56 13.17
N ARG A 89 2.91 -10.42 13.83
CA ARG A 89 3.62 -10.11 15.07
C ARG A 89 3.26 -11.10 16.17
N GLU A 90 1.96 -11.36 16.37
CA GLU A 90 1.49 -12.37 17.33
C GLU A 90 2.03 -13.76 17.02
N GLU A 91 2.02 -14.17 15.74
CA GLU A 91 2.56 -15.47 15.30
C GLU A 91 4.07 -15.61 15.60
N ILE A 92 4.85 -14.53 15.44
CA ILE A 92 6.29 -14.50 15.77
C ILE A 92 6.51 -14.58 17.28
N GLU A 93 5.73 -13.84 18.07
CA GLU A 93 5.84 -13.83 19.53
C GLU A 93 5.49 -15.22 20.11
N LEU A 94 4.38 -15.83 19.68
CA LEU A 94 3.97 -17.19 20.09
C LEU A 94 4.97 -18.26 19.67
N GLY A 95 5.52 -18.16 18.45
CA GLY A 95 6.54 -19.09 17.96
C GLY A 95 7.84 -19.03 18.77
N ARG A 96 8.18 -17.86 19.32
CA ARG A 96 9.35 -17.69 20.19
C ARG A 96 9.14 -18.36 21.55
N GLU A 97 7.97 -18.15 22.17
CA GLU A 97 7.62 -18.76 23.47
C GLU A 97 7.57 -20.30 23.42
N ALA A 98 7.19 -20.88 22.28
CA ALA A 98 7.18 -22.33 22.09
C ALA A 98 8.58 -22.95 21.86
N ALA A 99 9.59 -22.12 21.58
CA ALA A 99 10.97 -22.55 21.32
C ALA A 99 11.91 -22.39 22.53
N GLU A 100 11.44 -21.70 23.59
CA GLU A 100 12.10 -21.54 24.89
C GLU A 100 11.65 -22.64 25.88
#